data_AF-A0A3B5LF44-F1
#
_entry.id   AF-A0A3B5LF44-F1
#
_cell.length_a   1.000
_cell.length_b   1.000
_cell.length_c   1.000
_cell.angle_alpha   90.00
_cell.angle_beta   90.00
_cell.angle_gamma   90.00
#
_symmetry.space_group_name_H-M   'P 1'
#
loop_
_entity.id
_entity.type
_entity.pdbx_description
1 polymer ?
#
loop_
_entity_poly.entity_id
_entity_poly.type
_entity_poly.pdbx_seq_one_letter_code
_entity_poly.pdbx_strand_id
1 'polypeptide(L)'
;TKTSVLLTWDFPETSNPYRFIYNRQKMEVDARLKKAVIPNLQPDTSYDFKITAPEGNMGGLRHRITAKTSPPITIRRPEIDQNRRETEATVTIILPLLETRTPVKYVFQSFCSEQIL
;
A
#
# COMPACT_ATOMS: atom_id res chain seq x y z
N THR A 1 -2.24 1.48 -0.97
CA THR A 1 -2.53 2.62 -1.85
C THR A 1 -3.08 2.09 -3.16
N LYS A 2 -4.13 2.71 -3.70
CA LYS A 2 -4.88 2.16 -4.85
C LYS A 2 -4.08 2.22 -6.17
N THR A 3 -3.30 3.27 -6.39
CA THR A 3 -2.61 3.56 -7.66
C THR A 3 -1.13 3.85 -7.49
N SER A 4 -0.57 3.44 -6.35
CA SER A 4 0.86 3.61 -6.06
C SER A 4 1.37 2.50 -5.18
N VAL A 5 2.68 2.31 -5.16
CA VAL A 5 3.36 1.43 -4.22
C VAL A 5 4.49 2.20 -3.53
N LEU A 6 4.70 1.93 -2.24
CA LEU A 6 5.90 2.31 -1.53
C LEU A 6 6.87 1.14 -1.61
N LEU A 7 8.00 1.34 -2.27
CA LEU A 7 9.09 0.39 -2.28
C LEU A 7 10.11 0.81 -1.22
N THR A 8 10.62 -0.18 -0.49
CA THR A 8 11.72 -0.01 0.48
C THR A 8 12.75 -1.07 0.18
N TRP A 9 14.04 -0.72 0.25
CA TRP A 9 15.16 -1.58 -0.12
C TRP A 9 16.36 -1.36 0.78
N ASP A 10 17.30 -2.29 0.73
CA ASP A 10 18.61 -2.17 1.37
C ASP A 10 19.76 -2.43 0.37
N PHE A 11 19.70 -1.73 -0.76
CA PHE A 11 20.78 -1.68 -1.74
C PHE A 11 21.93 -0.83 -1.19
N PRO A 12 23.18 -1.05 -1.65
CA PRO A 12 24.32 -0.21 -1.27
C PRO A 12 24.04 1.28 -1.53
N GLU A 13 24.71 2.19 -0.82
CA GLU A 13 24.65 3.60 -1.19
C GLU A 13 25.68 3.87 -2.27
N THR A 14 25.32 4.66 -3.28
CA THR A 14 26.24 5.09 -4.34
C THR A 14 26.00 6.56 -4.66
N SER A 15 27.00 7.23 -5.25
CA SER A 15 26.85 8.61 -5.72
C SER A 15 25.91 8.72 -6.93
N ASN A 16 25.75 7.63 -7.67
CA ASN A 16 24.92 7.58 -8.86
C ASN A 16 23.47 7.16 -8.52
N PRO A 17 22.45 7.70 -9.21
CA PRO A 17 21.07 7.30 -8.98
C PRO A 17 20.79 5.87 -9.45
N TYR A 18 19.84 5.22 -8.78
CA TYR A 18 19.27 3.96 -9.21
C TYR A 18 18.20 4.16 -10.27
N ARG A 19 18.21 3.30 -11.29
CA ARG A 19 17.18 3.27 -12.33
C ARG A 19 16.18 2.16 -12.05
N PHE A 20 14.94 2.53 -11.85
CA PHE A 20 13.80 1.64 -11.71
C PHE A 20 13.11 1.52 -13.06
N ILE A 21 12.87 0.29 -13.51
CA ILE A 21 12.24 -0.04 -14.78
C ILE A 21 11.03 -0.92 -14.50
N TYR A 22 9.86 -0.47 -14.94
CA TYR A 22 8.59 -1.18 -14.80
C TYR A 22 7.70 -0.83 -15.99
N ASN A 23 7.00 -1.80 -16.57
CA ASN A 23 6.11 -1.59 -17.72
C ASN A 23 6.69 -0.69 -18.84
N ARG A 24 7.98 -0.86 -19.17
CA ARG A 24 8.73 -0.05 -20.16
C ARG A 24 8.95 1.42 -19.76
N GLN A 25 8.46 1.85 -18.61
CA GLN A 25 8.75 3.14 -17.99
C GLN A 25 10.07 3.06 -17.22
N LYS A 26 10.71 4.23 -17.07
CA LYS A 26 11.97 4.40 -16.34
C LYS A 26 11.82 5.53 -15.35
N MET A 27 12.38 5.36 -14.17
CA MET A 27 12.44 6.36 -13.12
C MET A 27 13.82 6.34 -12.48
N GLU A 28 14.38 7.51 -12.21
CA GLU A 28 15.64 7.63 -11.46
C GLU A 28 15.34 8.00 -10.01
N VAL A 29 16.04 7.34 -9.10
CA VAL A 29 15.88 7.50 -7.65
C VAL A 29 17.26 7.71 -7.07
N ASP A 30 17.41 8.72 -6.21
CA ASP A 30 18.65 8.97 -5.47
C ASP A 30 19.04 7.71 -4.67
N ALA A 31 20.26 7.20 -4.89
CA ALA A 31 20.73 5.97 -4.25
C ALA A 31 21.00 6.10 -2.75
N ARG A 32 21.01 7.32 -2.20
CA ARG A 32 21.04 7.57 -0.75
C ARG A 32 19.69 7.31 -0.09
N LEU A 33 18.60 7.29 -0.86
CA LEU A 33 17.29 6.91 -0.36
C LEU A 33 17.18 5.39 -0.29
N LYS A 34 16.48 4.91 0.75
CA LYS A 34 16.14 3.49 0.95
C LYS A 34 14.66 3.20 0.67
N LYS A 35 13.92 4.21 0.21
CA LYS A 35 12.49 4.11 -0.10
C LYS A 35 12.07 5.09 -1.19
N ALA A 36 11.07 4.72 -1.98
CA ALA A 36 10.44 5.58 -2.97
C ALA A 36 8.98 5.19 -3.20
N VAL A 37 8.15 6.19 -3.51
CA VAL A 37 6.77 5.98 -3.95
C VAL A 37 6.75 5.96 -5.47
N ILE A 38 6.18 4.90 -6.05
CA ILE A 38 5.93 4.80 -7.49
C ILE A 38 4.45 5.09 -7.74
N PRO A 39 4.10 6.25 -8.32
CA PRO A 39 2.71 6.65 -8.58
C PRO A 39 2.18 6.12 -9.93
N ASN A 40 0.93 6.46 -10.24
CA ASN A 40 0.29 6.26 -11.55
C ASN A 40 0.21 4.79 -12.02
N LEU A 41 0.09 3.86 -11.07
CA LEU A 41 -0.10 2.44 -11.33
C LEU A 41 -1.58 2.09 -11.41
N GLN A 42 -1.88 1.01 -12.13
CA GLN A 42 -3.23 0.46 -12.20
C GLN A 42 -3.58 -0.25 -10.89
N PRO A 43 -4.81 -0.11 -10.38
CA PRO A 43 -5.28 -0.86 -9.21
C PRO A 43 -5.27 -2.37 -9.45
N ASP A 44 -5.24 -3.14 -8.36
CA ASP A 44 -5.29 -4.62 -8.36
C ASP A 44 -4.27 -5.32 -9.30
N THR A 45 -3.13 -4.69 -9.58
CA THR A 45 -2.18 -5.15 -10.59
C THR A 45 -0.82 -5.43 -9.94
N SER A 46 -0.24 -6.58 -10.27
CA SER A 46 1.12 -6.95 -9.85
C SER A 46 2.15 -6.34 -10.79
N TYR A 47 3.17 -5.72 -10.22
CA TYR A 47 4.27 -5.08 -10.94
C TYR A 47 5.60 -5.67 -10.50
N ASP A 48 6.47 -5.87 -11.48
CA ASP A 48 7.87 -6.20 -11.26
C ASP A 48 8.74 -4.97 -11.57
N PHE A 49 9.41 -4.47 -10.55
CA PHE A 49 10.33 -3.34 -10.65
C PHE A 49 11.75 -3.89 -10.80
N LYS A 50 12.38 -3.69 -11.96
CA LYS A 50 13.81 -3.99 -12.16
C LYS A 50 14.62 -2.76 -11.78
N ILE A 51 15.58 -2.91 -10.87
CA ILE A 51 16.49 -1.87 -10.43
C ILE A 51 17.86 -2.11 -11.06
N THR A 52 18.50 -1.04 -11.54
CA THR A 52 19.85 -1.10 -12.11
C THR A 52 20.68 0.10 -11.66
N ALA A 53 21.99 -0.11 -11.45
CA ALA A 53 22.97 0.94 -11.21
C ALA A 53 23.84 1.19 -12.46
N PRO A 54 24.30 2.42 -12.74
CA PRO A 54 25.14 2.72 -13.91
C PRO A 54 26.47 1.97 -13.97
N GLU A 55 27.12 1.75 -12.82
CA GLU A 55 28.46 1.13 -12.75
C GLU A 55 28.42 -0.41 -12.80
N GLY A 56 27.21 -0.99 -12.81
CA GLY A 56 27.02 -2.44 -12.83
C GLY A 56 27.34 -3.09 -11.48
N ASN A 57 26.51 -4.06 -11.11
CA ASN A 57 26.73 -4.97 -9.98
C ASN A 57 26.52 -4.38 -8.57
N MET A 58 25.25 -4.26 -8.14
CA MET A 58 24.87 -4.04 -6.73
C MET A 58 25.03 -5.35 -5.90
N GLY A 59 26.20 -5.97 -5.92
CA GLY A 59 26.56 -7.05 -4.98
C GLY A 59 25.71 -8.34 -5.04
N GLY A 60 25.34 -8.83 -6.22
CA GLY A 60 24.69 -10.14 -6.38
C GLY A 60 23.24 -10.25 -5.91
N LEU A 61 22.63 -9.17 -5.38
CA LEU A 61 21.20 -9.14 -5.06
C LEU A 61 20.37 -9.27 -6.34
N ARG A 62 19.26 -10.01 -6.26
CA ARG A 62 18.24 -10.01 -7.31
C ARG A 62 17.55 -8.64 -7.26
N HIS A 63 17.96 -7.70 -8.11
CA HIS A 63 17.46 -6.31 -8.17
C HIS A 63 16.03 -6.18 -8.67
N ARG A 64 15.15 -7.09 -8.27
CA ARG A 64 13.76 -7.10 -8.67
C ARG A 64 12.90 -7.13 -7.43
N ILE A 65 12.05 -6.12 -7.30
CA ILE A 65 11.03 -6.06 -6.25
C ILE A 65 9.69 -6.26 -6.93
N THR A 66 8.90 -7.20 -6.42
CA THR A 66 7.51 -7.39 -6.86
C THR A 66 6.59 -6.70 -5.86
N ALA A 67 5.66 -5.90 -6.35
CA ALA A 67 4.63 -5.31 -5.53
C ALA A 67 3.28 -5.34 -6.24
N LYS A 68 2.20 -5.49 -5.47
CA LYS A 68 0.83 -5.47 -5.99
C LYS A 68 0.10 -4.25 -5.45
N THR A 69 -0.52 -3.48 -6.34
CA THR A 69 -1.38 -2.36 -5.94
C THR A 69 -2.64 -2.88 -5.26
N SER A 70 -3.20 -2.09 -4.34
CA SER A 70 -4.42 -2.48 -3.65
C SER A 70 -5.59 -2.60 -4.64
N PRO A 71 -6.51 -3.57 -4.43
CA PRO A 71 -7.74 -3.60 -5.20
C PRO A 71 -8.56 -2.33 -4.98
N PRO A 72 -9.44 -1.95 -5.91
CA PRO A 72 -10.41 -0.89 -5.67
C PRO A 72 -11.28 -1.29 -4.46
N ILE A 73 -11.26 -0.46 -3.42
CA ILE A 73 -12.17 -0.62 -2.28
C ILE A 73 -13.10 0.58 -2.30
N THR A 74 -14.40 0.33 -2.43
CA THR A 74 -15.41 1.33 -2.18
C THR A 74 -15.57 1.46 -0.67
N ILE A 75 -14.95 2.48 -0.09
CA ILE A 75 -15.12 2.78 1.34
C ILE A 75 -16.45 3.51 1.49
N ARG A 76 -17.43 2.84 2.10
CA ARG A 76 -18.64 3.50 2.60
C ARG A 76 -18.54 3.65 4.12
N ARG A 77 -19.24 4.63 4.67
CA ARG A 77 -19.30 4.84 6.12
C ARG A 77 -19.98 3.61 6.74
N PRO A 78 -19.38 2.97 7.76
CA PRO A 78 -20.09 1.97 8.56
C PRO A 78 -21.30 2.62 9.23
N GLU A 79 -22.41 1.88 9.32
CA GLU A 79 -23.65 2.36 9.91
C GLU A 79 -23.83 1.76 11.31
N ILE A 80 -24.50 2.49 12.20
CA ILE A 80 -24.92 1.94 13.50
C ILE A 80 -26.29 1.31 13.31
N ASP A 81 -26.47 0.08 13.79
CA ASP A 81 -27.76 -0.58 13.77
C ASP A 81 -28.68 0.00 14.86
N GLN A 82 -29.38 1.09 14.53
CA GLN A 82 -30.31 1.76 15.44
C GLN A 82 -31.56 0.92 15.79
N ASN A 83 -31.83 -0.15 15.03
CA ASN A 83 -33.00 -0.99 15.23
C ASN A 83 -32.75 -2.12 16.24
N ARG A 84 -31.49 -2.35 16.62
CA ARG A 84 -31.14 -3.32 17.64
C ARG A 84 -31.29 -2.68 19.02
N ARG A 85 -31.88 -3.41 19.98
CA ARG A 85 -31.85 -2.98 21.39
C ARG A 85 -30.40 -3.00 21.86
N GLU A 86 -29.78 -1.83 21.86
CA GLU A 86 -28.45 -1.62 22.43
C GLU A 86 -28.55 -1.73 23.95
N THR A 87 -27.69 -2.56 24.55
CA THR A 87 -27.45 -2.53 25.99
C THR A 87 -26.50 -1.36 26.29
N GLU A 88 -26.50 -0.84 27.52
CA GLU A 88 -25.75 0.36 27.94
C GLU A 88 -24.24 0.33 27.58
N ALA A 89 -23.67 -0.85 27.30
CA ALA A 89 -22.25 -1.03 26.94
C ALA A 89 -22.01 -1.73 25.59
N THR A 90 -22.99 -1.85 24.68
CA THR A 90 -22.80 -2.57 23.41
C THR A 90 -23.44 -1.86 22.22
N VAL A 91 -22.61 -1.50 21.23
CA VAL A 91 -23.03 -0.89 19.96
C VAL A 91 -22.83 -1.90 18.83
N THR A 92 -23.79 -2.00 17.92
CA THR A 92 -23.67 -2.87 16.72
C THR A 92 -23.37 -2.04 15.49
N ILE A 93 -22.25 -2.35 14.83
CA ILE A 93 -21.82 -1.67 13.61
C ILE A 93 -22.06 -2.56 12.40
N ILE A 94 -22.77 -2.03 11.41
CA ILE A 94 -22.98 -2.63 10.10
C ILE A 94 -21.84 -2.19 9.19
N LEU A 95 -21.01 -3.16 8.78
CA LEU A 95 -19.99 -2.93 7.80
C LEU A 95 -20.61 -2.87 6.39
N PRO A 96 -20.16 -1.94 5.54
CA PRO A 96 -20.67 -1.89 4.18
C PRO A 96 -20.24 -3.11 3.39
N LEU A 97 -21.10 -3.53 2.46
CA LEU A 97 -20.76 -4.61 1.55
C LEU A 97 -19.57 -4.20 0.66
N LEU A 98 -18.50 -4.99 0.70
CA LEU A 98 -17.37 -4.82 -0.20
C LEU A 98 -17.64 -5.54 -1.52
N GLU A 99 -17.58 -4.83 -2.64
CA GLU A 99 -17.72 -5.40 -3.99
C GLU A 99 -16.43 -6.08 -4.49
N THR A 100 -15.46 -6.33 -3.60
CA THR A 100 -14.13 -6.82 -4.00
C THR A 100 -14.08 -8.34 -4.06
N ARG A 101 -13.51 -8.91 -5.13
CA ARG A 101 -13.25 -10.36 -5.24
C ARG A 101 -12.08 -10.85 -4.38
N THR A 102 -11.30 -9.93 -3.82
CA THR A 102 -10.17 -10.22 -2.93
C THR A 102 -10.64 -10.42 -1.49
N PRO A 103 -10.21 -11.48 -0.80
CA PRO A 103 -10.59 -11.70 0.60
C PRO A 103 -10.03 -10.60 1.50
N VAL A 104 -10.88 -10.04 2.35
CA VAL A 104 -10.49 -9.08 3.39
C VAL A 104 -9.91 -9.85 4.57
N LYS A 105 -8.68 -9.51 4.98
CA LYS A 105 -7.99 -10.19 6.09
C LYS A 105 -8.17 -9.49 7.45
N TYR A 106 -8.20 -8.15 7.45
CA TYR A 106 -8.29 -7.34 8.66
C TYR A 106 -9.23 -6.17 8.44
N VAL A 107 -9.98 -5.83 9.49
CA VAL A 107 -10.78 -4.60 9.57
C VAL A 107 -10.29 -3.85 10.81
N PHE A 108 -9.83 -2.62 10.64
CA PHE A 108 -9.41 -1.75 11.73
C PHE A 108 -10.52 -0.74 12.03
N GLN A 109 -10.97 -0.68 13.28
CA GLN A 109 -11.91 0.31 13.78
C GLN A 109 -11.27 1.05 14.95
N SER A 110 -11.47 2.37 14.99
CA SER A 110 -11.01 3.22 16.09
C SER A 110 -12.23 3.84 16.74
N PHE A 111 -12.41 3.57 18.03
CA PHE A 111 -13.43 4.22 18.86
C PHE A 111 -12.74 5.35 19.62
N CYS A 112 -13.24 6.57 19.45
CA CYS A 112 -12.85 7.69 20.28
C CYS A 112 -14.00 7.93 21.27
N SER A 113 -13.72 7.78 22.56
CA SER A 113 -14.67 8.11 23.63
C SER A 113 -14.35 9.51 24.13
N GLU A 114 -15.25 10.47 23.92
CA GLU A 114 -15.22 11.74 24.62
C GLU A 114 -15.89 11.54 25.98
N GLN A 115 -15.10 11.37 27.03
CA GLN A 115 -15.60 11.61 28.38
C GLN A 115 -15.67 13.12 28.59
N ILE A 116 -16.86 13.68 28.49
CA ILE A 116 -17.15 15.01 29.02
C ILE A 116 -17.32 14.83 30.54
N LEU A 117 -16.30 15.24 31.29
CA LEU A 117 -16.38 15.55 32.73
C LEU A 117 -15.71 16.90 32.97
#